data_AF-G8QSZ4-F1
#
_entry.id   AF-G8QSZ4-F1
#
_cell.length_a   1.000
_cell.length_b   1.000
_cell.length_c   1.000
_cell.angle_alpha   90.00
_cell.angle_beta   90.00
_cell.angle_gamma   90.00
#
_symmetry.space_group_name_H-M   'P 1'
#
loop_
_entity.id
_entity.type
_entity.pdbx_description
1 polymer ?
#
loop_
_entity_poly.entity_id
_entity_poly.type
_entity_poly.pdbx_seq_one_letter_code
_entity_poly.pdbx_strand_id
1 'polypeptide(L)'
;MPNFYCLLLPQATRTAVNCLRTELFQSTGDRSFRSLPPCIILGETEATTLPPAVPCPSLPFEIGKKAIFKEGFLFFPIEGHILQPIRNQLEVSYPFSGIILGKSDLQIERAIPFVNDLRLALLEYKESQGLTLWRILAEKHLQKDKG
;
A
#
# COMPACT_ATOMS: atom_id res chain seq x y z
N MET A 1 14.56 12.95 -1.47
CA MET A 1 13.20 12.43 -1.70
C MET A 1 13.04 11.28 -0.75
N PRO A 2 11.99 11.23 0.08
CA PRO A 2 11.83 10.15 1.04
C PRO A 2 11.62 8.82 0.31
N ASN A 3 12.30 7.78 0.80
CA ASN A 3 12.10 6.41 0.33
C ASN A 3 11.16 5.69 1.29
N PHE A 4 10.35 4.80 0.74
CA PHE A 4 9.39 4.00 1.48
C PHE A 4 9.56 2.54 1.12
N TYR A 5 9.53 1.68 2.15
CA TYR A 5 9.23 0.28 1.92
C TYR A 5 7.73 0.13 1.70
N CYS A 6 7.36 -0.51 0.60
CA CYS A 6 5.98 -0.76 0.22
C CYS A 6 5.77 -2.22 -0.19
N LEU A 7 4.56 -2.74 0.02
CA LEU A 7 4.12 -3.97 -0.59
C LEU A 7 3.28 -3.66 -1.83
N LEU A 8 3.74 -4.12 -2.98
CA LEU A 8 2.98 -4.04 -4.23
C LEU A 8 1.89 -5.09 -4.23
N LEU A 9 0.69 -4.66 -4.60
CA LEU A 9 -0.50 -5.51 -4.64
C LEU A 9 -0.46 -6.49 -5.82
N PRO A 10 -1.07 -7.68 -5.67
CA PRO A 10 -1.38 -8.57 -6.79
C PRO A 10 -2.16 -7.86 -7.89
N GLN A 11 -2.05 -8.36 -9.12
CA GLN A 11 -2.74 -7.77 -10.27
C GLN A 11 -4.26 -7.62 -10.03
N ALA A 12 -4.93 -8.65 -9.52
CA ALA A 12 -6.38 -8.62 -9.27
C ALA A 12 -6.77 -7.53 -8.26
N THR A 13 -6.09 -7.47 -7.12
CA THR A 13 -6.31 -6.46 -6.07
C THR A 13 -6.00 -5.05 -6.60
N ARG A 14 -4.87 -4.89 -7.30
CA ARG A 14 -4.45 -3.61 -7.89
C ARG A 14 -5.47 -3.08 -8.90
N THR A 15 -5.97 -3.95 -9.79
CA THR A 15 -7.00 -3.58 -10.76
C THR A 15 -8.29 -3.15 -10.07
N ALA A 16 -8.77 -3.92 -9.08
CA ALA A 16 -9.97 -3.58 -8.33
C ALA A 16 -9.87 -2.22 -7.61
N VAL A 17 -8.71 -1.95 -6.99
CA VAL A 17 -8.42 -0.68 -6.31
C VAL A 17 -8.35 0.48 -7.29
N ASN A 18 -7.70 0.30 -8.44
CA ASN A 18 -7.61 1.34 -9.46
C ASN A 18 -8.98 1.66 -10.08
N CYS A 19 -9.81 0.65 -10.36
CA CYS A 19 -11.18 0.87 -10.82
C CYS A 19 -11.99 1.71 -9.82
N LEU A 20 -11.95 1.33 -8.53
CA LEU A 20 -12.60 2.12 -7.48
C LEU A 20 -12.09 3.56 -7.46
N ARG A 21 -10.78 3.77 -7.47
CA ARG A 21 -10.16 5.09 -7.49
C ARG A 21 -10.62 5.94 -8.67
N THR A 22 -10.75 5.34 -9.85
CA THR A 22 -11.28 6.03 -11.02
C THR A 22 -12.73 6.46 -10.82
N GLU A 23 -13.58 5.58 -10.29
CA GLU A 23 -14.99 5.92 -9.98
C GLU A 23 -15.08 7.05 -8.94
N LEU A 24 -14.29 6.98 -7.87
CA LEU A 24 -14.25 8.01 -6.83
C LEU A 24 -13.78 9.35 -7.40
N PHE A 25 -12.72 9.36 -8.20
CA PHE A 25 -12.26 10.55 -8.90
C PHE A 25 -13.35 11.15 -9.79
N GLN A 26 -14.07 10.33 -10.56
CA GLN A 26 -15.15 10.80 -11.43
C GLN A 26 -16.31 11.40 -10.64
N SER A 27 -16.65 10.83 -9.49
CA SER A 27 -17.75 11.32 -8.65
C SER A 27 -17.43 12.58 -7.85
N THR A 28 -16.17 12.76 -7.43
CA THR A 28 -15.78 13.84 -6.50
C THR A 28 -14.88 14.91 -7.10
N GLY A 29 -14.18 14.61 -8.20
CA GLY A 29 -13.13 15.44 -8.75
C GLY A 29 -11.83 15.47 -7.93
N ASP A 30 -11.74 14.74 -6.80
CA ASP A 30 -10.56 14.76 -5.94
C ASP A 30 -9.38 13.99 -6.58
N ARG A 31 -8.35 14.76 -6.96
CA ARG A 31 -7.14 14.24 -7.62
C ARG A 31 -6.36 13.26 -6.75
N SER A 32 -6.54 13.26 -5.44
CA SER A 32 -5.86 12.34 -4.51
C SER A 32 -6.12 10.87 -4.83
N PHE A 33 -7.28 10.55 -5.42
CA PHE A 33 -7.62 9.20 -5.84
C PHE A 33 -6.77 8.70 -7.02
N ARG A 34 -6.11 9.58 -7.78
CA ARG A 34 -5.26 9.18 -8.93
C ARG A 34 -3.77 9.36 -8.70
N SER A 35 -3.37 10.11 -7.66
CA SER A 35 -1.98 10.51 -7.46
C SER A 35 -1.16 9.53 -6.63
N LEU A 36 -1.83 8.69 -5.83
CA LEU A 36 -1.19 7.80 -4.87
C LEU A 36 -0.96 6.39 -5.45
N PRO A 37 0.16 5.72 -5.12
CA PRO A 37 0.42 4.36 -5.60
C PRO A 37 -0.60 3.35 -5.01
N PRO A 38 -1.01 2.32 -5.76
CA PRO A 38 -1.85 1.23 -5.25
C PRO A 38 -0.97 0.19 -4.54
N CYS A 39 -0.47 0.55 -3.35
CA CYS A 39 0.39 -0.29 -2.51
C CYS A 39 -0.03 -0.22 -1.04
N ILE A 40 0.60 -1.05 -0.22
CA ILE A 40 0.54 -0.95 1.24
C ILE A 40 1.87 -0.37 1.70
N ILE A 41 1.84 0.76 2.41
CA ILE A 41 3.05 1.39 2.94
C ILE A 41 3.46 0.70 4.24
N LEU A 42 4.72 0.24 4.30
CA LEU A 42 5.28 -0.38 5.50
C LEU A 42 5.89 0.69 6.41
N GLY A 43 6.57 1.68 5.82
CA GLY A 43 7.10 2.87 6.49
C GLY A 43 8.20 3.54 5.67
N GLU A 44 8.61 4.72 6.12
CA GLU A 44 9.72 5.51 5.55
C GLU A 44 11.07 4.87 5.89
N THR A 45 12.07 5.04 5.03
CA THR A 45 13.41 4.49 5.19
C THR A 45 14.47 5.36 4.52
N GLU A 46 15.68 5.35 5.05
CA GLU A 46 16.87 5.92 4.40
C GLU A 46 17.58 4.92 3.47
N ALA A 47 17.07 3.69 3.38
CA ALA A 47 17.67 2.67 2.55
C ALA A 47 17.59 3.02 1.06
N THR A 48 18.63 2.65 0.32
CA THR A 48 18.73 2.80 -1.14
C THR A 48 18.65 1.45 -1.87
N THR A 49 18.62 0.35 -1.11
CA THR A 49 18.52 -1.02 -1.63
C THR A 49 17.53 -1.84 -0.79
N LEU A 50 17.06 -2.96 -1.35
CA LEU A 50 16.23 -3.91 -0.62
C LEU A 50 17.11 -4.83 0.23
N PRO A 51 16.69 -5.16 1.47
CA PRO A 51 17.39 -6.16 2.27
C PRO A 51 17.36 -7.52 1.57
N PRO A 52 18.33 -8.41 1.83
CA PRO A 52 18.44 -9.70 1.16
C PRO A 52 17.29 -10.66 1.53
N ALA A 53 16.91 -10.72 2.81
CA ALA A 53 15.84 -11.57 3.33
C ALA A 53 14.83 -10.73 4.13
N VAL A 54 13.54 -11.01 3.92
CA VAL A 54 12.42 -10.42 4.66
C VAL A 54 11.30 -11.45 4.77
N PRO A 55 10.62 -11.55 5.91
CA PRO A 55 9.53 -12.50 6.07
C PRO A 55 8.37 -12.13 5.15
N CYS A 56 7.74 -13.15 4.57
CA CYS A 56 6.49 -12.98 3.86
C CYS A 56 5.34 -12.97 4.88
N PRO A 57 4.42 -11.99 4.82
CA PRO A 57 3.17 -12.07 5.59
C PRO A 57 2.43 -13.38 5.33
N SER A 58 1.64 -13.84 6.30
CA SER A 58 0.79 -15.02 6.11
C SER A 58 -0.22 -14.78 4.98
N LEU A 59 -0.09 -15.54 3.89
CA LEU A 59 -0.91 -15.42 2.68
C LEU A 59 -1.77 -16.69 2.46
N PRO A 60 -3.04 -16.55 2.03
CA PRO A 60 -3.71 -15.30 1.70
C PRO A 60 -4.20 -14.55 2.94
N PHE A 61 -4.42 -13.24 2.81
CA PHE A 61 -5.13 -12.47 3.83
C PHE A 61 -6.24 -11.60 3.23
N GLU A 62 -7.23 -11.31 4.07
CA GLU A 62 -8.38 -10.49 3.72
C GLU A 62 -8.10 -9.00 3.90
N ILE A 63 -8.83 -8.19 3.14
CA ILE A 63 -8.84 -6.74 3.25
C ILE A 63 -10.21 -6.34 3.79
N GLY A 64 -10.24 -5.45 4.78
CA GLY A 64 -11.48 -4.95 5.34
C GLY A 64 -12.36 -4.30 4.27
N LYS A 65 -13.66 -4.60 4.32
CA LYS A 65 -14.63 -4.15 3.30
C LYS A 65 -15.02 -2.68 3.44
N LYS A 66 -14.86 -2.11 4.63
CA LYS A 66 -15.19 -0.72 4.92
C LYS A 66 -13.91 0.11 5.00
N ALA A 67 -13.84 1.16 4.19
CA ALA A 67 -12.72 2.09 4.23
C ALA A 67 -12.75 2.91 5.54
N ILE A 68 -11.56 3.23 6.04
CA ILE A 68 -11.35 4.03 7.24
C ILE A 68 -10.57 5.28 6.84
N PHE A 69 -10.97 6.43 7.37
CA PHE A 69 -10.20 7.67 7.26
C PHE A 69 -9.40 7.90 8.54
N LYS A 70 -8.07 7.98 8.41
CA LYS A 70 -7.13 8.24 9.52
C LYS A 70 -5.86 8.90 8.98
N GLU A 71 -5.25 9.79 9.76
CA GLU A 71 -4.01 10.49 9.38
C GLU A 71 -4.08 11.19 8.00
N GLY A 72 -5.26 11.68 7.61
CA GLY A 72 -5.45 12.33 6.31
C GLY A 72 -5.54 11.39 5.12
N PHE A 73 -5.65 10.07 5.33
CA PHE A 73 -5.80 9.08 4.28
C PHE A 73 -7.05 8.23 4.47
N LEU A 74 -7.72 7.98 3.35
CA LEU A 74 -8.76 6.95 3.22
C LEU A 74 -8.12 5.67 2.73
N PHE A 75 -8.35 4.55 3.43
CA PHE A 75 -7.76 3.27 3.06
C PHE A 75 -8.68 2.10 3.45
N PHE A 76 -8.53 0.97 2.77
CA PHE A 76 -9.10 -0.29 3.24
C PHE A 76 -8.17 -0.93 4.27
N PRO A 77 -8.64 -1.21 5.50
CA PRO A 77 -7.79 -1.68 6.57
C PRO A 77 -7.34 -3.12 6.35
N ILE A 78 -6.14 -3.43 6.82
CA ILE A 78 -5.58 -4.78 6.94
C ILE A 78 -5.26 -4.97 8.43
N GLU A 79 -5.49 -6.17 8.96
CA GLU A 79 -5.20 -6.46 10.36
C GLU A 79 -3.72 -6.22 10.67
N GLY A 80 -3.45 -5.44 11.71
CA GLY A 80 -2.10 -4.90 11.97
C GLY A 80 -1.02 -5.98 12.15
N HIS A 81 -1.39 -7.12 12.76
CA HIS A 81 -0.48 -8.22 13.03
C HIS A 81 0.05 -8.89 11.76
N ILE A 82 -0.67 -8.83 10.62
CA ILE A 82 -0.25 -9.41 9.34
C ILE A 82 1.04 -8.75 8.84
N LEU A 83 1.16 -7.44 9.02
CA LEU A 83 2.29 -6.65 8.52
C LEU A 83 3.40 -6.48 9.56
N GLN A 84 3.16 -6.88 10.81
CA GLN A 84 4.08 -6.65 11.91
C GLN A 84 5.43 -7.37 11.75
N PRO A 85 5.50 -8.64 11.32
CA PRO A 85 6.78 -9.33 11.12
C PRO A 85 7.69 -8.62 10.11
N ILE A 86 7.14 -8.22 8.97
CA ILE A 86 7.93 -7.53 7.94
C ILE A 86 8.31 -6.12 8.36
N ARG A 87 7.44 -5.39 9.07
CA ARG A 87 7.76 -4.06 9.63
C ARG A 87 8.89 -4.14 10.66
N ASN A 88 8.83 -5.12 11.55
CA ASN A 88 9.88 -5.35 12.54
C ASN A 88 11.21 -5.68 11.87
N GLN A 89 11.22 -6.56 10.87
CA GLN A 89 12.44 -6.91 10.12
C GLN A 89 13.05 -5.73 9.36
N LEU A 90 12.20 -4.81 8.89
CA LEU A 90 12.61 -3.61 8.17
C LEU A 90 12.89 -2.42 9.10
N GLU A 91 12.63 -2.56 10.41
CA GLU A 91 12.74 -1.49 11.41
C GLU A 91 11.93 -0.24 11.04
N VAL A 92 10.77 -0.44 10.40
CA VAL A 92 9.88 0.65 9.98
C VAL A 92 8.52 0.55 10.61
N SER A 93 7.84 1.70 10.69
CA SER A 93 6.45 1.77 11.11
C SER A 93 5.66 2.73 10.23
N TYR A 94 4.35 2.54 10.22
CA TYR A 94 3.41 3.43 9.54
C TYR A 94 2.14 3.51 10.38
N PRO A 95 1.46 4.67 10.47
CA PRO A 95 0.41 4.90 11.46
C PRO A 95 -0.88 4.11 11.22
N PHE A 96 -0.96 3.40 10.08
CA PHE A 96 -2.04 2.47 9.76
C PHE A 96 -1.54 1.31 8.89
N SER A 97 -2.36 0.26 8.79
CA SER A 97 -2.17 -0.90 7.92
C SER A 97 -3.31 -0.95 6.93
N GLY A 98 -3.03 -0.76 5.64
CA GLY A 98 -4.09 -0.81 4.65
C GLY A 98 -3.69 -0.37 3.25
N ILE A 99 -4.64 -0.55 2.34
CA ILE A 99 -4.53 -0.12 0.94
C ILE A 99 -5.10 1.28 0.81
N ILE A 100 -4.23 2.24 0.51
CA ILE A 100 -4.62 3.64 0.39
C ILE A 100 -5.48 3.86 -0.85
N LEU A 101 -6.55 4.62 -0.69
CA LEU A 101 -7.45 5.06 -1.75
C LEU A 101 -7.19 6.52 -2.12
N GLY A 102 -7.16 7.43 -1.14
CA GLY A 102 -7.06 8.87 -1.38
C GLY A 102 -6.89 9.65 -0.08
N LYS A 103 -7.10 10.97 -0.14
CA LYS A 103 -7.02 11.91 1.00
C LYS A 103 -8.38 12.50 1.40
N SER A 104 -9.50 11.96 0.89
CA SER A 104 -10.86 12.42 1.19
C SER A 104 -11.56 11.49 2.19
N ASP A 105 -12.36 12.02 3.09
CA ASP A 105 -13.02 11.34 4.22
C ASP A 105 -14.35 10.63 3.86
N LEU A 106 -14.47 10.15 2.62
CA LEU A 106 -15.67 9.47 2.14
C LEU A 106 -15.94 8.16 2.89
N GLN A 107 -17.22 7.84 3.05
CA GLN A 107 -17.64 6.51 3.50
C GLN A 107 -17.75 5.56 2.31
N ILE A 108 -16.92 4.53 2.29
CA ILE A 108 -16.86 3.57 1.20
C ILE A 108 -16.93 2.16 1.77
N GLU A 109 -17.81 1.35 1.19
CA GLU A 109 -17.86 -0.08 1.43
C GLU A 109 -17.73 -0.82 0.10
N ARG A 110 -16.72 -1.67 -0.02
CA ARG A 110 -16.47 -2.48 -1.22
C ARG A 110 -15.69 -3.74 -0.84
N ALA A 111 -16.08 -4.87 -1.43
CA ALA A 111 -15.24 -6.07 -1.40
C ALA A 111 -14.03 -5.89 -2.33
N ILE A 112 -12.82 -6.00 -1.77
CA ILE A 112 -11.58 -6.05 -2.53
C ILE A 112 -11.08 -7.50 -2.53
N PRO A 113 -10.57 -8.03 -3.66
CA PRO A 113 -10.00 -9.38 -3.71
C PRO A 113 -8.89 -9.58 -2.68
N PHE A 114 -8.88 -10.76 -2.05
CA PHE A 114 -7.85 -11.16 -1.10
C PHE A 114 -6.43 -11.02 -1.67
N VAL A 115 -5.46 -10.79 -0.79
CA VAL A 115 -4.04 -10.72 -1.18
C VAL A 115 -3.44 -12.11 -1.09
N ASN A 116 -2.90 -12.63 -2.19
CA ASN A 116 -2.35 -13.99 -2.28
C ASN A 116 -0.87 -14.06 -2.69
N ASP A 117 -0.32 -12.95 -3.14
CA ASP A 117 1.08 -12.75 -3.51
C ASP A 117 1.48 -11.33 -3.13
N LEU A 118 2.76 -11.11 -2.85
CA LEU A 118 3.28 -9.80 -2.48
C LEU A 118 4.68 -9.61 -3.01
N ARG A 119 4.96 -8.39 -3.45
CA ARG A 119 6.31 -7.95 -3.79
C ARG A 119 6.70 -6.82 -2.87
N LEU A 120 7.85 -6.96 -2.20
CA LEU A 120 8.44 -5.85 -1.48
C LEU A 120 9.10 -4.92 -2.49
N ALA A 121 8.84 -3.63 -2.37
CA ALA A 121 9.43 -2.59 -3.18
C ALA A 121 10.02 -1.47 -2.32
N LEU A 122 11.10 -0.89 -2.82
CA LEU A 122 11.61 0.39 -2.38
C LEU A 122 11.06 1.45 -3.33
N LEU A 123 10.27 2.38 -2.78
CA LEU A 123 9.56 3.40 -3.53
C LEU A 123 10.07 4.78 -3.15
N GLU A 124 10.51 5.55 -4.13
CA GLU A 124 10.80 6.96 -3.97
C GLU A 124 9.52 7.77 -4.21
N TYR A 125 9.19 8.69 -3.30
CA TYR A 125 8.01 9.57 -3.41
C TYR A 125 8.43 11.04 -3.48
N LYS A 126 7.85 11.79 -4.41
CA LYS A 126 8.00 13.25 -4.49
C LYS A 126 6.68 13.90 -4.82
N GLU A 127 6.34 14.91 -4.03
CA GLU A 127 5.25 15.84 -4.33
C GLU A 127 5.87 17.19 -4.71
N SER A 128 5.56 17.70 -5.89
CA SER A 128 6.11 18.95 -6.41
C SER A 128 5.06 19.69 -7.24
N GLN A 129 4.69 20.90 -6.83
CA GLN A 129 3.75 21.76 -7.56
C GLN A 129 2.42 21.07 -7.94
N GLY A 130 1.91 20.21 -7.05
CA GLY A 130 0.66 19.46 -7.28
C GLY A 130 0.80 18.22 -8.17
N LEU A 131 2.02 17.87 -8.59
CA LEU A 131 2.35 16.60 -9.23
C LEU A 131 2.91 15.64 -8.17
N THR A 132 2.30 14.47 -8.09
CA THR A 132 2.82 13.35 -7.30
C THR A 132 3.55 12.40 -8.23
N LEU A 133 4.85 12.24 -8.01
CA LEU A 133 5.70 11.28 -8.69
C LEU A 133 6.10 10.21 -7.68
N TRP A 134 5.92 8.96 -8.09
CA TRP A 134 6.45 7.82 -7.35
C TRP A 134 7.21 6.93 -8.33
N ARG A 135 8.33 6.40 -7.87
CA ARG A 135 9.22 5.55 -8.66
C ARG A 135 9.61 4.32 -7.85
N ILE A 136 9.47 3.14 -8.45
CA ILE A 136 10.01 1.91 -7.87
C ILE A 136 11.51 1.89 -8.17
N LEU A 137 12.33 1.93 -7.12
CA LEU A 137 13.80 1.87 -7.22
C LEU A 137 14.28 0.42 -7.30
N ALA A 138 13.64 -0.46 -6.54
CA ALA A 138 13.89 -1.89 -6.52
C ALA A 138 12.63 -2.63 -6.09
N GLU A 139 12.43 -3.85 -6.60
CA GLU A 139 11.36 -4.74 -6.15
C GLU A 139 11.86 -6.20 -6.10
N LYS A 140 11.28 -7.00 -5.20
CA LYS A 140 11.47 -8.45 -5.17
C LYS A 140 10.20 -9.15 -4.71
N HIS A 141 9.95 -10.35 -5.22
CA HIS A 141 8.89 -11.20 -4.70
C HIS A 141 9.21 -11.66 -3.27
N LEU A 142 8.20 -11.62 -2.40
CA LEU A 142 8.28 -12.27 -1.11
C LEU A 142 7.98 -13.75 -1.32
N GLN A 143 9.00 -14.59 -1.16
CA GLN A 143 8.79 -16.02 -1.19
C GLN A 143 8.04 -16.41 0.08
N LYS A 144 6.96 -17.18 -0.05
CA LYS A 144 6.40 -17.89 1.10
C LYS A 144 7.53 -18.74 1.65
N ASP A 145 7.83 -18.61 2.95
CA ASP A 145 8.73 -19.53 3.60
C ASP A 145 8.24 -20.95 3.27
N LYS A 146 9.09 -21.70 2.58
CA LYS A 146 8.92 -23.15 2.52
C LYS A 146 9.19 -23.59 3.96
N GLY A 147 8.12 -23.89 4.70
CA GLY A 147 8.24 -24.52 6.02
C GLY A 147 9.17 -25.72 5.99
#